data_AF-A0A5D0IR51-F1
#
_entry.id   AF-A0A5D0IR51-F1
#
_cell.length_a   1.000
_cell.length_b   1.000
_cell.length_c   1.000
_cell.angle_alpha   90.00
_cell.angle_beta   90.00
_cell.angle_gamma   90.00
#
_symmetry.space_group_name_H-M   'P 1'
#
loop_
_entity.id
_entity.type
_entity.pdbx_description
1 polymer ?
#
loop_
_entity_poly.entity_id
_entity_poly.type
_entity_poly.pdbx_seq_one_letter_code
_entity_poly.pdbx_strand_id
1 'polypeptide(L)'
;EDTFRTLTAVDSVIVVIDVAKGVEEQTEKLVEVCRMRNIPMIVFINKLDREGKDAFDLLDEVEQKLGLRVTPLSFPIGMGYEFKGIYNIWEKNVNLFSGDSRKNIEETIKISDLESTELDKLVGQNSANTLREELELV
;
A
#
# COMPACT_ATOMS: atom_id res chain seq x y z
N GLU A 1 2.00 25.76 -13.25
CA GLU A 1 2.69 26.82 -12.49
C GLU A 1 2.05 27.02 -11.11
N ASP A 2 0.72 27.11 -11.01
CA ASP A 2 0.03 27.28 -9.71
C ASP A 2 0.10 26.05 -8.76
N THR A 3 0.08 24.82 -9.29
CA THR A 3 0.18 23.60 -8.46
C THR A 3 1.48 23.53 -7.65
N PHE A 4 2.59 23.99 -8.22
CA PHE A 4 3.89 23.99 -7.53
C PHE A 4 4.02 25.07 -6.45
N ARG A 5 3.25 26.16 -6.56
CA ARG A 5 3.20 27.20 -5.53
C ARG A 5 2.42 26.73 -4.31
N THR A 6 1.35 25.97 -4.51
CA THR A 6 0.58 25.37 -3.40
C THR A 6 1.43 24.45 -2.53
N LEU A 7 2.39 23.73 -3.13
CA LEU A 7 3.32 22.85 -2.39
C LEU A 7 4.27 23.61 -1.46
N THR A 8 4.37 24.93 -1.57
CA THR A 8 5.18 25.74 -0.65
C THR A 8 4.48 26.09 0.66
N ALA A 9 3.17 25.85 0.72
CA ALA A 9 2.32 26.19 1.86
C ALA A 9 1.84 24.95 2.64
N VAL A 10 2.34 23.76 2.31
CA VAL A 10 1.94 22.50 2.95
C VAL A 10 3.08 21.90 3.75
N ASP A 11 2.74 21.31 4.89
CA ASP A 11 3.71 20.65 5.79
C ASP A 11 3.91 19.16 5.45
N SER A 12 3.02 18.55 4.66
CA SER A 12 3.10 17.14 4.24
C SER A 12 2.26 16.89 2.99
N VAL A 13 2.53 15.78 2.28
CA VAL A 13 1.80 15.38 1.06
C VAL A 13 1.44 13.90 1.10
N ILE A 14 0.25 13.57 0.57
CA ILE A 14 -0.14 12.19 0.28
C ILE A 14 -0.03 11.96 -1.22
N VAL A 15 0.80 11.00 -1.63
CA VAL A 15 0.99 10.59 -3.01
C VAL A 15 0.11 9.38 -3.28
N VAL A 16 -0.89 9.54 -4.15
CA VAL A 16 -1.81 8.46 -4.52
C VAL A 16 -1.34 7.82 -5.82
N ILE A 17 -1.14 6.51 -5.81
CA ILE A 17 -0.67 5.71 -6.96
C ILE A 17 -1.74 4.69 -7.31
N ASP A 18 -2.07 4.56 -8.59
CA ASP A 18 -2.97 3.52 -9.09
C ASP A 18 -2.19 2.20 -9.28
N VAL A 19 -2.61 1.12 -8.60
CA VAL A 19 -1.94 -0.20 -8.65
C VAL A 19 -1.76 -0.70 -10.09
N ALA A 20 -2.67 -0.37 -11.00
CA ALA A 20 -2.61 -0.85 -12.39
C ALA A 20 -1.62 -0.06 -13.24
N LYS A 21 -1.36 1.20 -12.89
CA LYS A 21 -0.49 2.09 -13.67
C LYS A 21 0.91 2.22 -13.07
N GLY A 22 1.02 2.18 -11.75
CA GLY A 22 2.25 2.52 -11.04
C GLY A 22 2.56 4.02 -11.09
N VAL A 23 3.84 4.35 -11.09
CA VAL A 23 4.31 5.75 -11.03
C VAL A 23 4.24 6.40 -12.42
N GLU A 24 3.39 7.43 -12.54
CA GLU A 24 3.22 8.25 -13.73
C GLU A 24 4.17 9.47 -13.74
N GLU A 25 4.53 9.98 -14.93
CA GLU A 25 5.50 11.08 -15.11
C GLU A 25 5.13 12.37 -14.33
N GLN A 26 3.84 12.66 -14.17
CA GLN A 26 3.38 13.80 -13.38
C GLN A 26 3.66 13.62 -11.88
N THR A 27 3.53 12.38 -11.38
CA THR A 27 3.83 12.03 -9.98
C THR A 27 5.32 12.22 -9.70
N GLU A 28 6.20 11.81 -10.61
CA GLU A 28 7.65 12.00 -10.48
C GLU A 28 8.01 13.48 -10.32
N LYS A 29 7.50 14.34 -11.21
CA LYS A 29 7.78 15.80 -11.16
C LYS A 29 7.27 16.45 -9.87
N LEU A 30 6.11 16.03 -9.37
CA LEU A 30 5.55 16.57 -8.13
C LEU A 30 6.37 16.14 -6.91
N VAL A 31 6.73 14.85 -6.87
CA VAL A 31 7.52 14.27 -5.77
C VAL A 31 8.95 14.82 -5.76
N GLU A 32 9.55 15.08 -6.92
CA GLU A 32 10.85 15.75 -7.02
C GLU A 32 10.83 17.11 -6.31
N VAL A 33 9.80 17.92 -6.55
CA VAL A 33 9.65 19.24 -5.89
C VAL A 33 9.43 19.09 -4.38
N CYS A 34 8.62 18.12 -3.95
CA CYS A 34 8.41 17.84 -2.52
C CYS A 34 9.69 17.39 -1.84
N ARG A 35 10.46 16.51 -2.48
CA ARG A 35 11.75 16.00 -2.01
C ARG A 35 12.79 17.10 -1.89
N MET A 36 12.90 18.00 -2.88
CA MET A 36 13.80 19.16 -2.81
C MET A 36 13.52 20.08 -1.61
N ARG A 37 12.29 20.05 -1.09
CA ARG A 37 11.85 20.84 0.06
C ARG A 37 11.82 20.06 1.38
N ASN A 38 12.27 18.81 1.38
CA ASN A 38 12.18 17.89 2.52
C ASN A 38 10.77 17.77 3.10
N ILE A 39 9.74 17.81 2.24
CA ILE A 39 8.36 17.66 2.67
C ILE A 39 8.09 16.17 2.96
N PRO A 40 7.63 15.80 4.17
CA PRO A 40 7.20 14.44 4.49
C PRO A 40 6.10 13.94 3.56
N MET A 41 6.22 12.69 3.11
CA MET A 41 5.29 12.07 2.16
C MET A 41 4.77 10.74 2.65
N ILE A 42 3.47 10.50 2.45
CA ILE A 42 2.82 9.19 2.60
C ILE A 42 2.41 8.71 1.22
N VAL A 43 2.78 7.48 0.87
CA VAL A 43 2.37 6.85 -0.39
C VAL A 43 1.15 5.97 -0.13
N PHE A 44 0.10 6.14 -0.92
CA PHE A 44 -1.12 5.35 -0.87
C PHE A 44 -1.35 4.64 -2.21
N ILE A 45 -1.29 3.31 -2.19
CA ILE A 45 -1.61 2.46 -3.35
C ILE A 45 -3.12 2.26 -3.41
N ASN A 46 -3.73 2.70 -4.50
CA ASN A 46 -5.16 2.71 -4.71
C ASN A 46 -5.59 1.64 -5.74
N LYS A 47 -6.87 1.26 -5.68
CA LYS A 47 -7.54 0.31 -6.58
C LYS A 47 -7.05 -1.13 -6.53
N LEU A 48 -6.61 -1.59 -5.35
CA LEU A 48 -6.22 -2.99 -5.09
C LEU A 48 -7.35 -4.02 -5.36
N ASP A 49 -8.60 -3.56 -5.51
CA ASP A 49 -9.73 -4.36 -5.97
C ASP A 49 -9.63 -4.80 -7.45
N ARG A 50 -8.65 -4.28 -8.18
CA ARG A 50 -8.38 -4.57 -9.59
C ARG A 50 -7.06 -5.29 -9.76
N GLU A 51 -6.93 -6.02 -10.87
CA GLU A 51 -5.65 -6.54 -11.33
C GLU A 51 -4.67 -5.38 -11.57
N GLY A 52 -3.43 -5.56 -11.12
CA GLY A 52 -2.41 -4.53 -11.20
C GLY A 52 -1.01 -5.11 -11.11
N LYS A 53 -0.06 -4.23 -10.80
CA LYS A 53 1.33 -4.63 -10.55
C LYS A 53 1.45 -5.28 -9.19
N ASP A 54 2.41 -6.20 -9.08
CA ASP A 54 2.80 -6.83 -7.82
C ASP A 54 3.21 -5.78 -6.77
N ALA A 55 3.01 -6.10 -5.48
CA ALA A 55 3.31 -5.19 -4.39
C ALA A 55 4.82 -4.85 -4.32
N PHE A 56 5.71 -5.82 -4.54
CA PHE A 56 7.15 -5.57 -4.56
C PHE A 56 7.56 -4.76 -5.79
N ASP A 57 7.02 -5.09 -6.96
CA ASP A 57 7.28 -4.31 -8.17
C ASP A 57 6.87 -2.85 -7.99
N LEU A 58 5.77 -2.58 -7.28
CA LEU A 58 5.33 -1.22 -6.96
C LEU A 58 6.25 -0.54 -5.93
N LEU A 59 6.68 -1.25 -4.89
CA LEU A 59 7.63 -0.71 -3.92
C LEU A 59 8.94 -0.32 -4.60
N ASP A 60 9.51 -1.21 -5.41
CA ASP A 60 10.73 -0.98 -6.18
C ASP A 60 10.55 0.16 -7.18
N GLU A 61 9.43 0.20 -7.90
CA GLU A 61 9.13 1.28 -8.84
C GLU A 61 9.05 2.64 -8.13
N VAL A 62 8.42 2.68 -6.95
CA VAL A 62 8.31 3.89 -6.13
C VAL A 62 9.70 4.32 -5.64
N GLU A 63 10.53 3.42 -5.15
CA GLU A 63 11.89 3.76 -4.71
C GLU A 63 12.74 4.30 -5.86
N GLN A 64 12.74 3.61 -7.01
CA GLN A 64 13.60 3.94 -8.14
C GLN A 64 13.16 5.23 -8.84
N LYS A 65 11.87 5.39 -9.14
CA LYS A 65 11.39 6.56 -9.91
C LYS A 65 11.25 7.80 -9.05
N LEU A 66 10.77 7.66 -7.81
CA LEU A 66 10.59 8.81 -6.92
C LEU A 66 11.88 9.15 -6.16
N GLY A 67 12.87 8.25 -6.14
CA GLY A 67 14.11 8.39 -5.39
C GLY A 67 13.83 8.60 -3.91
N LEU A 68 12.97 7.75 -3.35
CA LEU A 68 12.60 7.71 -1.94
C LEU A 68 13.06 6.37 -1.36
N ARG A 69 13.34 6.35 -0.05
CA ARG A 69 13.36 5.10 0.70
C ARG A 69 11.96 4.88 1.25
N VAL A 70 11.33 3.77 0.91
CA VAL A 70 9.98 3.46 1.41
C VAL A 70 10.04 2.47 2.56
N THR A 71 9.02 2.50 3.40
CA THR A 71 8.81 1.52 4.46
C THR A 71 7.32 1.27 4.49
N PRO A 72 6.84 0.08 4.09
CA PRO A 72 5.42 -0.18 4.06
C PRO A 72 4.87 -0.22 5.50
N LEU A 73 3.75 0.46 5.71
CA LEU A 73 2.99 0.40 6.96
C LEU A 73 1.94 -0.71 6.92
N SER A 74 1.49 -1.06 5.71
CA SER A 74 0.50 -2.07 5.44
C SER A 74 0.84 -2.82 4.16
N PHE A 75 0.45 -4.09 4.10
CA PHE A 75 0.64 -4.96 2.94
C PHE A 75 -0.70 -5.54 2.47
N PRO A 76 -0.98 -5.61 1.16
CA PRO A 76 -2.20 -6.24 0.65
C PRO A 76 -2.16 -7.76 0.84
N ILE A 77 -3.34 -8.36 1.02
CA ILE A 77 -3.51 -9.81 1.08
C ILE A 77 -4.29 -10.23 -0.17
N GLY A 78 -3.54 -10.73 -1.16
CA GLY A 78 -4.05 -11.02 -2.50
C GLY A 78 -4.25 -9.76 -3.34
N MET A 79 -4.76 -9.94 -4.56
CA MET A 79 -4.99 -8.85 -5.53
C MET A 79 -6.21 -9.14 -6.40
N GLY A 80 -6.84 -8.09 -6.93
CA GLY A 80 -7.89 -8.22 -7.93
C GLY A 80 -9.08 -9.05 -7.45
N TYR A 81 -9.33 -10.20 -8.09
CA TYR A 81 -10.40 -11.11 -7.65
C TYR A 81 -10.08 -11.81 -6.31
N GLU A 82 -8.81 -12.06 -6.03
CA GLU A 82 -8.32 -12.71 -4.81
C GLU A 82 -8.00 -11.74 -3.68
N PHE A 83 -8.25 -10.44 -3.87
CA PHE A 83 -8.06 -9.43 -2.82
C PHE A 83 -9.00 -9.70 -1.65
N LYS A 84 -8.43 -10.02 -0.49
CA LYS A 84 -9.15 -10.33 0.76
C LYS A 84 -9.06 -9.21 1.78
N GLY A 85 -8.01 -8.40 1.70
CA GLY A 85 -7.85 -7.22 2.54
C GLY A 85 -6.42 -6.78 2.71
N ILE A 86 -6.12 -6.17 3.85
CA ILE A 86 -4.79 -5.62 4.15
C ILE A 86 -4.32 -6.06 5.53
N TYR A 87 -3.04 -6.34 5.67
CA TYR A 87 -2.37 -6.47 6.95
C TYR A 87 -1.68 -5.16 7.31
N ASN A 88 -2.00 -4.61 8.48
CA ASN A 88 -1.31 -3.47 9.06
C ASN A 88 -0.14 -3.97 9.91
N ILE A 89 1.08 -3.72 9.44
CA ILE A 89 2.33 -4.17 10.08
C ILE A 89 2.55 -3.43 11.40
N TRP A 90 2.20 -2.15 11.43
CA TRP A 90 2.38 -1.29 12.60
C TRP A 90 1.44 -1.66 13.74
N GLU A 91 0.15 -1.80 13.45
CA GLU A 91 -0.88 -2.12 14.46
C GLU A 91 -1.05 -3.63 14.71
N LYS A 92 -0.45 -4.46 13.85
CA LYS A 92 -0.57 -5.92 13.87
C LYS A 92 -2.03 -6.36 13.81
N ASN A 93 -2.74 -5.88 12.80
CA ASN A 93 -4.14 -6.23 12.54
C ASN A 93 -4.39 -6.49 11.06
N VAL A 94 -5.42 -7.27 10.78
CA VAL A 94 -5.94 -7.52 9.43
C VAL A 94 -7.24 -6.76 9.30
N ASN A 95 -7.39 -6.01 8.21
CA ASN A 95 -8.66 -5.43 7.81
C ASN A 95 -9.17 -6.23 6.61
N LEU A 96 -10.26 -6.96 6.82
CA LEU A 96 -10.88 -7.79 5.78
C LEU A 96 -11.89 -6.96 4.99
N PHE A 97 -11.90 -7.19 3.68
CA PHE A 97 -12.85 -6.60 2.76
C PHE A 97 -13.75 -7.71 2.21
N SER A 98 -14.97 -7.79 2.74
CA SER A 98 -16.02 -8.67 2.23
C SER A 98 -17.16 -7.86 1.60
N GLY A 99 -17.93 -8.53 0.74
CA GLY A 99 -19.12 -7.97 0.09
C GLY A 99 -18.94 -7.49 -1.36
N ASP A 100 -20.07 -7.44 -2.07
CA ASP A 100 -20.22 -7.13 -3.51
C ASP A 100 -19.71 -5.73 -3.89
N SER A 101 -19.44 -4.89 -2.89
CA SER A 101 -18.97 -3.52 -3.10
C SER A 101 -17.55 -3.25 -2.62
N ARG A 102 -16.87 -4.15 -1.88
CA ARG A 102 -15.50 -3.97 -1.31
C ARG A 102 -15.21 -2.55 -0.75
N LYS A 103 -16.26 -1.83 -0.34
CA LYS A 103 -16.21 -0.40 0.02
C LYS A 103 -16.30 -0.17 1.51
N ASN A 104 -16.74 -1.18 2.27
CA ASN A 104 -16.86 -1.12 3.71
C ASN A 104 -15.79 -2.04 4.32
N ILE A 105 -15.05 -1.52 5.30
CA ILE A 105 -14.23 -2.35 6.18
C ILE A 105 -15.23 -3.08 7.08
N GLU A 106 -15.42 -4.38 6.85
CA GLU A 106 -16.43 -5.15 7.60
C GLU A 106 -15.88 -5.60 8.95
N GLU A 107 -14.57 -5.90 9.04
CA GLU A 107 -13.98 -6.41 10.28
C GLU A 107 -12.47 -6.10 10.38
N THR A 108 -12.07 -5.46 11.48
CA THR A 108 -10.66 -5.30 11.88
C THR A 108 -10.34 -6.33 12.95
N ILE A 109 -9.44 -7.27 12.66
CA ILE A 109 -9.09 -8.37 13.55
C ILE A 109 -7.62 -8.25 13.93
N LYS A 110 -7.31 -8.26 15.22
CA LYS A 110 -5.93 -8.16 15.69
C LYS A 110 -5.20 -9.48 15.48
N ILE A 111 -4.14 -9.47 14.68
CA ILE A 111 -3.26 -10.62 14.41
C ILE A 111 -1.84 -10.23 14.82
N SER A 112 -1.53 -10.53 16.08
CA SER A 112 -0.22 -10.19 16.68
C SER A 112 0.89 -11.13 16.21
N ASP A 113 0.50 -12.34 15.82
CA ASP A 113 1.36 -13.44 15.41
C ASP A 113 0.92 -13.94 14.04
N LEU A 114 1.79 -13.81 13.04
CA LEU A 114 1.51 -14.22 11.67
C LEU A 114 1.46 -15.75 11.54
N GLU A 115 2.10 -16.50 12.44
CA GLU A 115 2.04 -17.97 12.48
C GLU A 115 0.75 -18.50 13.11
N SER A 116 -0.13 -17.60 13.54
CA SER A 116 -1.40 -18.00 14.13
C SER A 116 -2.31 -18.69 13.11
N THR A 117 -2.93 -19.79 13.54
CA THR A 117 -3.99 -20.47 12.76
C THR A 117 -5.23 -19.60 12.52
N GLU A 118 -5.34 -18.47 13.22
CA GLU A 118 -6.41 -17.50 13.03
C GLU A 118 -6.25 -16.80 11.67
N LEU A 119 -5.03 -16.39 11.31
CA LEU A 119 -4.76 -15.82 9.98
C LEU A 119 -5.15 -16.79 8.87
N ASP A 120 -4.77 -18.08 8.99
CA ASP A 120 -5.10 -19.11 8.00
C ASP A 120 -6.61 -19.29 7.82
N LYS A 121 -7.39 -19.17 8.90
CA LYS A 121 -8.86 -19.26 8.85
C LYS A 121 -9.49 -18.04 8.19
N LEU A 122 -8.92 -16.85 8.39
CA LEU A 122 -9.46 -15.59 7.88
C LEU A 122 -9.20 -15.42 6.40
N VAL A 123 -7.96 -15.65 5.96
CA VAL A 123 -7.54 -15.38 4.57
C VAL A 123 -7.25 -16.65 3.77
N GLY A 124 -7.29 -17.82 4.37
CA GLY A 124 -6.95 -19.09 3.73
C GLY A 124 -5.44 -19.35 3.69
N GLN A 125 -5.07 -20.64 3.70
CA GLN A 125 -3.67 -21.07 3.86
C GLN A 125 -2.71 -20.46 2.82
N ASN A 126 -3.11 -20.45 1.54
CA ASN A 126 -2.23 -19.95 0.47
C ASN A 126 -1.92 -18.46 0.67
N SER A 127 -2.95 -17.64 0.87
CA SER A 127 -2.79 -16.19 1.06
C SER A 127 -2.06 -15.85 2.36
N ALA A 128 -2.26 -16.64 3.42
CA ALA A 128 -1.53 -16.48 4.68
C ALA A 128 -0.03 -16.81 4.51
N ASN A 129 0.29 -17.89 3.80
CA ASN A 129 1.68 -18.26 3.51
C ASN A 129 2.38 -17.22 2.65
N THR A 130 1.73 -16.76 1.58
CA THR A 130 2.26 -15.68 0.74
C THR A 130 2.54 -14.44 1.59
N LEU A 131 1.56 -13.97 2.38
CA LEU A 131 1.77 -12.80 3.24
C LEU A 131 2.96 -12.98 4.21
N ARG A 132 3.15 -14.17 4.80
CA ARG A 132 4.30 -14.46 5.67
C ARG A 132 5.62 -14.32 4.91
N GLU A 133 5.73 -14.97 3.76
CA GLU A 133 6.92 -14.90 2.90
C GLU A 133 7.22 -13.47 2.47
N GLU A 134 6.20 -12.72 2.07
CA GLU A 134 6.35 -11.33 1.64
C GLU A 134 6.80 -10.42 2.79
N LEU A 135 6.21 -10.57 3.98
CA LEU A 135 6.58 -9.77 5.15
C LEU A 135 7.98 -10.10 5.71
N GLU A 136 8.53 -11.28 5.44
CA GLU A 136 9.93 -11.61 5.77
C GLU A 136 10.94 -10.87 4.89
N LEU A 137 10.54 -10.41 3.71
CA LEU A 137 11.40 -9.77 2.72
C LEU A 137 11.48 -8.24 2.87
N VAL A 138 10.64 -7.65 3.71
CA VAL A 138 10.52 -6.19 3.89
C VAL A 138 11.17 -5.73 5.20
#